data_AF-A0A1M3BUK9-F1
#
_entry.id   AF-A0A1M3BUK9-F1
#
_cell.length_a   1.000
_cell.length_b   1.000
_cell.length_c   1.000
_cell.angle_alpha   90.00
_cell.angle_beta   90.00
_cell.angle_gamma   90.00
#
_symmetry.space_group_name_H-M   'P 1'
#
loop_
_entity.id
_entity.type
_entity.pdbx_description
1 polymer ?
#
loop_
_entity_poly.entity_id
_entity_poly.type
_entity_poly.pdbx_seq_one_letter_code
_entity_poly.pdbx_strand_id
1 'polypeptide(L)'
;MSAAFIIYILLTVRPSDLQLVTHYTAFGVTHLYRDQWFYLLSFVGFAVLVAFMHVAIAIKLYITKGHPLAIMFAWFGIGVIVFAWVTAISIINVWSPV
;
A
#
# COMPACT_ATOMS: atom_id res chain seq x y z
N MET A 1 -11.76 6.21 -3.60
CA MET A 1 -10.28 6.14 -3.72
C MET A 1 -9.74 4.75 -3.40
N SER A 2 -10.00 4.18 -2.21
CA SER A 2 -9.45 2.87 -1.81
C SER A 2 -9.76 1.74 -2.79
N ALA A 3 -10.98 1.64 -3.33
CA ALA A 3 -11.32 0.63 -4.33
C ALA A 3 -10.46 0.72 -5.60
N ALA A 4 -10.23 1.93 -6.10
CA ALA A 4 -9.37 2.15 -7.26
C ALA A 4 -7.92 1.77 -6.96
N PHE A 5 -7.43 2.09 -5.75
CA PHE A 5 -6.09 1.69 -5.30
C PHE A 5 -5.95 0.17 -5.19
N ILE A 6 -6.97 -0.53 -4.65
CA ILE A 6 -7.00 -1.99 -4.58
C ILE A 6 -6.93 -2.60 -5.99
N ILE A 7 -7.75 -2.11 -6.92
CA ILE A 7 -7.74 -2.56 -8.32
C ILE A 7 -6.35 -2.34 -8.93
N TYR A 8 -5.75 -1.16 -8.70
CA TYR A 8 -4.40 -0.87 -9.17
C TYR A 8 -3.36 -1.88 -8.65
N ILE A 9 -3.36 -2.17 -7.34
CA ILE A 9 -2.42 -3.14 -6.75
C ILE A 9 -2.62 -4.53 -7.36
N LEU A 10 -3.87 -4.99 -7.46
CA LEU A 10 -4.18 -6.32 -7.99
C LEU A 10 -3.79 -6.50 -9.47
N LEU A 11 -3.83 -5.42 -10.27
CA LEU A 11 -3.43 -5.47 -11.68
C LEU A 11 -1.92 -5.30 -11.89
N THR A 12 -1.26 -4.58 -10.97
CA THR A 12 0.15 -4.18 -11.13
C THR A 12 1.12 -5.15 -10.45
N VAL A 13 0.76 -5.68 -9.28
CA VAL A 13 1.60 -6.64 -8.56
C VAL A 13 1.54 -7.98 -9.29
N ARG A 14 2.67 -8.38 -9.86
CA ARG A 14 2.84 -9.66 -10.54
C ARG A 14 3.89 -10.50 -9.81
N PRO A 15 3.80 -11.83 -9.89
CA PRO A 15 4.91 -12.68 -9.48
C PRO A 15 6.20 -12.24 -10.20
N SER A 16 7.27 -11.95 -9.46
CA SER A 16 8.60 -12.00 -10.06
C SER A 16 9.25 -13.32 -9.74
N ASP A 17 9.69 -13.99 -10.79
CA ASP A 17 10.61 -15.12 -10.69
C ASP A 17 12.07 -14.64 -10.71
N LEU A 18 12.35 -13.44 -10.17
CA LEU A 18 13.71 -12.94 -10.02
C LEU A 18 14.46 -13.81 -9.00
N GLN A 19 14.99 -14.92 -9.49
CA GLN A 19 15.98 -15.74 -8.82
C GLN A 19 17.25 -14.90 -8.74
N LEU A 20 17.47 -14.23 -7.61
CA LEU A 20 18.75 -13.59 -7.36
C LEU A 20 19.81 -14.67 -7.25
N VAL A 21 20.72 -14.69 -8.22
CA VAL A 21 21.93 -15.50 -8.19
C VAL A 21 22.74 -15.06 -6.98
N THR A 22 22.72 -15.85 -5.91
CA THR A 22 23.52 -15.60 -4.71
C THR A 22 24.96 -16.03 -4.99
N HIS A 23 25.88 -15.07 -5.11
CA HIS A 23 27.32 -15.37 -5.10
C HIS A 23 27.81 -15.40 -3.66
N TYR A 24 28.19 -16.59 -3.18
CA TYR A 24 28.91 -16.74 -1.92
C TYR A 24 30.38 -16.35 -2.15
N THR A 25 30.84 -15.24 -1.57
CA THR A 25 32.28 -14.89 -1.54
C THR A 25 32.86 -15.18 -0.16
N ALA A 26 34.15 -15.50 -0.09
CA ALA A 26 34.83 -15.91 1.15
C ALA A 26 34.86 -14.85 2.27
N PHE A 27 34.46 -13.60 2.00
CA PHE A 27 34.55 -12.47 2.96
C PHE A 27 33.31 -11.56 3.04
N GLY A 28 32.16 -11.93 2.47
CA GLY A 28 31.00 -11.03 2.55
C GLY A 28 29.71 -11.70 2.14
N VAL A 29 28.88 -12.02 3.13
CA VAL A 29 27.48 -12.39 2.95
C VAL A 29 26.72 -11.14 2.50
N THR A 30 26.56 -10.94 1.20
CA THR A 30 25.59 -9.98 0.68
C THR A 30 24.21 -10.61 0.77
N HIS A 31 23.62 -10.57 1.96
CA HIS A 31 22.21 -10.89 2.14
C HIS A 31 21.39 -9.72 1.58
N LEU A 32 21.12 -9.72 0.27
CA LEU A 32 20.08 -8.87 -0.29
C LEU A 32 18.73 -9.45 0.17
N TYR A 33 18.31 -9.08 1.38
CA TYR A 33 16.99 -9.39 1.90
C TYR A 33 15.97 -8.59 1.08
N ARG A 34 15.46 -9.21 0.02
CA ARG A 34 14.41 -8.64 -0.82
C ARG A 34 13.13 -9.39 -0.49
N ASP A 35 12.19 -8.69 0.12
CA ASP A 35 10.89 -9.26 0.47
C ASP A 35 10.20 -9.83 -0.77
N GLN A 36 9.47 -10.94 -0.56
CA GLN A 36 8.77 -11.63 -1.65
C GLN A 36 7.70 -10.71 -2.27
N TRP A 37 7.50 -10.82 -3.58
CA TRP A 37 6.57 -9.99 -4.35
C TRP A 37 5.15 -9.94 -3.75
N PHE A 38 4.71 -11.00 -3.06
CA PHE A 38 3.38 -11.05 -2.45
C PHE A 38 3.22 -10.09 -1.27
N TYR A 39 4.30 -9.59 -0.65
CA TYR A 39 4.19 -8.59 0.40
C TYR A 39 3.52 -7.31 -0.09
N LEU A 40 3.63 -6.99 -1.39
CA LEU A 40 2.91 -5.85 -1.96
C LEU A 40 1.39 -6.04 -1.94
N LEU A 41 0.88 -7.28 -1.85
CA LEU A 41 -0.55 -7.54 -1.69
C LEU A 41 -1.08 -7.07 -0.32
N SER A 42 -0.20 -6.89 0.68
CA SER A 42 -0.60 -6.33 1.99
C SER A 42 -1.21 -4.92 1.88
N PHE A 43 -0.85 -4.17 0.82
CA PHE A 43 -1.47 -2.86 0.53
C PHE A 43 -2.98 -2.97 0.26
N VAL A 44 -3.47 -4.11 -0.23
CA VAL A 44 -4.92 -4.36 -0.38
C VAL A 44 -5.60 -4.38 0.99
N GLY A 45 -5.07 -5.16 1.93
CA GLY A 45 -5.57 -5.23 3.30
C GLY A 45 -5.53 -3.88 4.01
N PHE A 46 -4.41 -3.16 3.84
CA PHE A 46 -4.28 -1.79 4.33
C PHE A 46 -5.36 -0.86 3.77
N ALA A 47 -5.61 -0.88 2.46
CA ALA A 47 -6.61 -0.02 1.82
C ALA A 47 -8.04 -0.31 2.30
N VAL A 48 -8.37 -1.59 2.53
CA VAL A 48 -9.64 -2.02 3.12
C VAL A 48 -9.77 -1.49 4.55
N LEU A 49 -8.73 -1.64 5.37
CA LEU A 49 -8.73 -1.16 6.75
C LEU A 49 -8.89 0.37 6.82
N VAL A 50 -8.16 1.10 5.99
CA VAL A 50 -8.25 2.56 5.89
C VAL A 50 -9.66 2.99 5.50
N ALA A 51 -10.26 2.35 4.48
CA ALA A 51 -11.64 2.65 4.07
C ALA A 51 -12.63 2.39 5.21
N PHE A 52 -12.56 1.21 5.84
CA PHE A 52 -13.45 0.83 6.93
C PHE A 52 -13.36 1.79 8.11
N MET A 53 -12.14 2.05 8.61
CA MET A 53 -11.92 2.92 9.78
C MET A 53 -12.34 4.36 9.49
N HIS A 54 -11.99 4.90 8.32
CA HIS A 54 -12.33 6.29 8.00
C HIS A 54 -13.82 6.50 7.81
N VAL A 55 -14.52 5.56 7.17
CA VAL A 55 -15.98 5.62 7.04
C VAL A 55 -16.67 5.46 8.38
N ALA A 56 -16.27 4.47 9.20
CA ALA A 56 -16.88 4.23 10.51
C ALA A 56 -16.76 5.45 11.44
N ILE A 57 -15.56 6.05 11.51
CA ILE A 57 -15.32 7.24 12.33
C ILE A 57 -16.01 8.47 11.73
N ALA A 58 -16.01 8.66 10.40
CA ALA A 58 -16.71 9.77 9.77
C ALA A 58 -18.22 9.73 10.04
N ILE A 59 -18.85 8.55 9.99
CA ILE A 59 -20.26 8.36 10.36
C ILE A 59 -20.47 8.76 11.83
N LYS A 60 -19.61 8.28 12.74
CA LYS A 60 -19.69 8.63 14.16
C LYS A 60 -19.54 10.14 14.39
N LEU A 61 -18.60 10.78 13.70
CA LEU A 61 -18.40 12.24 13.78
C LEU A 61 -19.59 13.00 13.20
N TYR A 62 -20.18 12.52 12.11
CA TYR A 62 -21.36 13.15 11.51
C TYR A 62 -22.52 13.20 12.50
N ILE A 63 -22.78 12.09 13.19
CA ILE A 63 -23.87 11.98 14.17
C ILE A 63 -23.58 12.82 15.43
N THR A 64 -22.33 12.85 15.91
CA THR A 64 -22.01 13.44 17.22
C THR A 64 -21.52 14.89 17.18
N LYS A 65 -20.94 15.31 16.06
CA LYS A 65 -20.28 16.63 15.90
C LYS A 65 -20.73 17.37 14.64
N GLY A 66 -21.55 16.76 13.80
CA GLY A 66 -22.05 17.34 12.57
C GLY A 66 -21.11 17.19 11.37
N HIS A 67 -21.53 17.78 10.25
CA HIS A 67 -20.95 17.55 8.95
C HIS A 67 -19.50 18.03 8.74
N PRO A 68 -19.05 19.20 9.23
CA PRO A 68 -17.72 19.73 8.89
C PRO A 68 -16.57 18.82 9.34
N LEU A 69 -16.66 18.30 10.58
CA LEU A 69 -15.64 17.41 11.13
C LEU A 69 -15.66 16.04 10.46
N ALA A 70 -16.84 15.53 10.10
CA ALA A 70 -16.97 14.26 9.38
C ALA A 70 -16.34 14.33 7.99
N ILE A 71 -16.60 15.41 7.23
CA ILE A 71 -15.99 15.64 5.92
C ILE A 71 -14.49 15.76 6.03
N MET A 72 -13.99 16.57 6.97
CA MET A 72 -12.55 16.74 7.17
C MET A 72 -11.87 15.39 7.42
N PHE A 73 -12.48 14.56 8.28
CA PHE A 73 -11.95 13.23 8.57
C PHE A 73 -12.01 12.28 7.36
N ALA A 74 -13.07 12.33 6.56
CA ALA A 74 -13.16 11.54 5.33
C ALA A 74 -12.07 11.94 4.32
N TRP A 75 -11.76 13.24 4.21
CA TRP A 75 -10.65 13.74 3.37
C TRP A 75 -9.28 13.23 3.82
N PHE A 76 -9.04 13.12 5.13
CA PHE A 76 -7.80 12.49 5.63
C PHE A 76 -7.65 11.05 5.13
N GLY A 77 -8.74 10.27 5.09
CA GLY A 77 -8.71 8.92 4.53
C GLY A 77 -8.30 8.88 3.06
N ILE A 78 -8.76 9.85 2.27
CA ILE A 78 -8.33 10.00 0.87
C ILE A 78 -6.82 10.31 0.80
N GLY A 79 -6.34 11.26 1.62
CA GLY A 79 -4.92 11.62 1.69
C GLY A 79 -4.01 10.43 2.05
N VAL A 80 -4.42 9.61 3.02
CA VAL A 80 -3.70 8.37 3.40
C VAL A 80 -3.60 7.40 2.22
N ILE A 81 -4.70 7.21 1.46
CA ILE A 81 -4.67 6.33 0.28
C ILE A 81 -3.78 6.90 -0.82
N VAL A 82 -3.83 8.22 -1.08
CA VAL A 82 -2.96 8.86 -2.07
C VAL A 82 -1.48 8.66 -1.70
N PHE A 83 -1.13 8.87 -0.44
CA PHE A 83 0.23 8.63 0.06
C PHE A 83 0.64 7.17 -0.15
N ALA A 84 -0.20 6.21 0.26
CA ALA A 84 0.06 4.80 0.05
C ALA A 84 0.21 4.43 -1.43
N TRP A 85 -0.54 5.08 -2.31
CA TRP A 85 -0.44 4.86 -3.76
C TRP A 85 0.90 5.33 -4.32
N VAL A 86 1.36 6.51 -3.92
CA VAL A 86 2.70 7.01 -4.28
C VAL A 86 3.78 6.06 -3.75
N THR A 87 3.67 5.60 -2.51
CA THR A 87 4.61 4.62 -1.95
C THR A 87 4.61 3.31 -2.75
N ALA A 88 3.44 2.78 -3.11
CA ALA A 88 3.33 1.57 -3.91
C ALA A 88 3.99 1.73 -5.29
N ILE A 89 3.75 2.86 -5.98
CA ILE A 89 4.38 3.18 -7.26
C ILE A 89 5.92 3.20 -7.11
N SER A 90 6.44 3.86 -6.07
CA SER A 90 7.88 3.93 -5.82
C SER A 90 8.50 2.56 -5.60
N ILE A 91 7.83 1.67 -4.86
CA ILE A 91 8.35 0.32 -4.60
C ILE A 91 8.28 -0.54 -5.87
N ILE A 92 7.18 -0.50 -6.60
CA ILE A 92 6.97 -1.30 -7.82
C ILE A 92 7.93 -0.86 -8.94
N ASN A 93 8.09 0.45 -9.16
CA ASN A 93 8.91 0.97 -10.26
C ASN A 93 10.42 0.84 -10.00
N VAL A 94 10.86 0.89 -8.74
CA VAL A 94 12.26 0.58 -8.39
C VAL A 94 12.57 -0.92 -8.61
N TRP A 95 11.54 -1.76 -8.66
CA TRP A 95 11.66 -3.21 -8.75
C TRP A 95 11.54 -3.78 -10.18
N SER A 96 11.02 -3.05 -11.17
CA SER A 96 10.93 -3.56 -12.54
C SER A 96 12.31 -3.59 -13.22
N PRO A 97 12.89 -4.76 -13.53
CA PRO A 97 14.06 -4.81 -14.38
C PRO A 97 13.63 -4.38 -15.78
N VAL A 98 14.29 -3.35 -16.33
CA VAL A 98 14.32 -3.12 -17.78
C VAL A 98 15.05 -4.26 -18.48
#